data_AF-A0A645F4A3-F1
#
_entry.id   AF-A0A645F4A3-F1
#
_cell.length_a   1.000
_cell.length_b   1.000
_cell.length_c   1.000
_cell.angle_alpha   90.00
_cell.angle_beta   90.00
_cell.angle_gamma   90.00
#
_symmetry.space_group_name_H-M   'P 1'
#
loop_
_entity.id
_entity.type
_entity.pdbx_description
1 polymer ?
#
loop_
_entity_poly.entity_id
_entity_poly.type
_entity_poly.pdbx_seq_one_letter_code
_entity_poly.pdbx_strand_id
1 'polypeptide(L)'
;MVKHYNGPETVLPETELLLFAAARAQHVRQVILPALAAGKVVLCDRFCDSTEAYQGAGRALDLDFLRMLNRFATAGRMPDLTILLDLPPEIGLARAQSRGLAQGGGSGDRLEAERLDFHRRVREAYLAIARREPERVRIFDATLELTGLHRAIAKAVANALR
;
A
#
# COMPACT_ATOMS: atom_id res chain seq x y z
N MET A 1 -12.20 -4.54 8.49
CA MET A 1 -13.59 -4.84 8.11
C MET A 1 -13.69 -5.40 6.70
N VAL A 2 -13.24 -4.69 5.64
CA VAL A 2 -13.34 -5.20 4.25
C VAL A 2 -12.36 -6.33 3.91
N LYS A 3 -11.09 -6.19 4.27
CA LYS A 3 -10.05 -7.17 3.95
C LYS A 3 -10.34 -8.59 4.45
N HIS A 4 -11.00 -8.69 5.60
CA HIS A 4 -11.35 -9.96 6.24
C HIS A 4 -12.86 -10.22 6.23
N TYR A 5 -13.61 -9.54 5.34
CA TYR A 5 -15.05 -9.78 5.21
C TYR A 5 -15.29 -11.15 4.58
N ASN A 6 -15.96 -12.03 5.34
CA ASN A 6 -16.30 -13.40 4.95
C ASN A 6 -17.81 -13.63 4.84
N GLY A 7 -18.61 -12.56 4.70
CA GLY A 7 -20.05 -12.70 4.50
C GLY A 7 -20.39 -13.22 3.09
N PRO A 8 -21.65 -13.61 2.86
CA PRO A 8 -22.07 -14.18 1.58
C PRO A 8 -22.04 -13.17 0.42
N GLU A 9 -22.01 -11.88 0.74
CA GLU A 9 -22.05 -10.80 -0.24
C GLU A 9 -20.65 -10.52 -0.81
N THR A 10 -20.60 -10.17 -2.10
CA THR A 10 -19.34 -9.71 -2.68
C THR A 10 -19.14 -8.24 -2.37
N VAL A 11 -18.03 -7.89 -1.70
CA VAL A 11 -17.66 -6.47 -1.58
C VAL A 11 -17.28 -5.94 -2.98
N LEU A 12 -18.04 -4.96 -3.45
CA LEU A 12 -17.81 -4.28 -4.73
C LEU A 12 -16.58 -3.37 -4.66
N PRO A 13 -15.88 -3.13 -5.79
CA PRO A 13 -14.68 -2.28 -5.84
C PRO A 13 -14.87 -0.87 -5.26
N GLU A 14 -16.02 -0.24 -5.49
CA GLU A 14 -16.35 1.11 -5.02
C GLU A 14 -16.53 1.09 -3.50
N THR A 15 -17.21 0.06 -2.97
CA THR A 15 -17.36 -0.14 -1.53
C THR A 15 -16.00 -0.34 -0.87
N GLU A 16 -15.12 -1.15 -1.45
CA GLU A 16 -13.74 -1.35 -0.99
C GLU A 16 -12.97 -0.02 -0.97
N LEU A 17 -12.99 0.74 -2.06
CA LEU A 17 -12.34 2.05 -2.19
C LEU A 17 -12.84 3.04 -1.13
N LEU A 18 -14.15 3.20 -0.99
CA LEU A 18 -14.75 4.17 -0.07
C LEU A 18 -14.42 3.82 1.39
N LEU A 19 -14.42 2.54 1.75
CA LEU A 19 -14.06 2.10 3.11
C LEU A 19 -12.57 2.31 3.40
N PHE A 20 -11.68 2.08 2.43
CA PHE A 20 -10.26 2.43 2.58
C PHE A 20 -10.06 3.95 2.71
N ALA A 21 -10.77 4.76 1.91
CA ALA A 21 -10.70 6.21 1.98
C ALA A 21 -11.22 6.75 3.32
N ALA A 22 -12.33 6.21 3.82
CA ALA A 22 -12.89 6.57 5.13
C ALA A 22 -11.92 6.24 6.27
N ALA A 23 -11.37 5.02 6.29
CA ALA A 23 -10.38 4.60 7.28
C ALA A 23 -9.12 5.50 7.25
N ARG A 24 -8.63 5.84 6.05
CA ARG A 24 -7.49 6.74 5.89
C ARG A 24 -7.81 8.15 6.38
N ALA A 25 -9.00 8.67 6.10
CA ALA A 25 -9.41 10.01 6.53
C ALA A 25 -9.41 10.15 8.05
N GLN A 26 -9.91 9.12 8.75
CA GLN A 26 -9.87 9.04 10.20
C GLN A 26 -8.43 8.95 10.72
N HIS A 27 -7.64 8.01 10.19
CA HIS A 27 -6.27 7.75 10.64
C HIS A 27 -5.36 8.97 10.46
N VAL A 28 -5.49 9.66 9.32
CA VAL A 28 -4.70 10.87 9.04
C VAL A 28 -5.00 11.97 10.04
N ARG A 29 -6.27 12.24 10.32
CA ARG A 29 -6.68 13.36 11.18
C ARG A 29 -6.45 13.09 12.66
N GLN A 30 -6.57 11.84 13.12
CA GLN A 30 -6.48 11.51 14.54
C GLN A 30 -5.10 11.01 14.99
N VAL A 31 -4.28 10.50 14.08
CA VAL A 31 -2.99 9.90 14.44
C VAL A 31 -1.83 10.58 13.72
N ILE A 32 -1.88 10.62 12.38
CA ILE A 32 -0.73 11.07 11.58
C ILE A 32 -0.50 12.57 11.76
N LEU A 33 -1.51 13.41 11.50
CA LEU A 33 -1.38 14.87 11.61
C LEU A 33 -0.99 15.32 13.02
N PRO A 34 -1.60 14.82 14.13
CA PRO A 34 -1.16 15.18 15.47
C PRO A 34 0.28 14.75 15.76
N ALA A 35 0.71 13.57 15.30
CA ALA A 35 2.08 13.10 15.51
C ALA A 35 3.09 13.99 14.77
N LEU A 36 2.80 14.34 13.51
CA LEU A 36 3.64 15.25 12.72
C LEU A 36 3.69 16.66 13.32
N ALA A 37 2.55 17.19 13.80
CA ALA A 37 2.50 18.48 14.49
C ALA A 37 3.34 18.49 15.79
N ALA A 38 3.50 17.34 16.43
CA ALA A 38 4.39 17.15 17.59
C ALA A 38 5.86 16.90 17.20
N GLY A 39 6.24 17.06 15.93
CA GLY A 39 7.61 16.87 15.44
C GLY A 39 8.07 15.40 15.41
N LYS A 40 7.14 14.44 15.44
CA LYS A 40 7.48 13.00 15.41
C LYS A 40 7.66 12.50 13.98
N VAL A 41 8.52 11.49 13.83
CA VAL A 41 8.57 10.65 12.63
C VAL A 41 7.43 9.65 12.66
N VAL A 42 6.68 9.55 11.55
CA VAL A 42 5.59 8.57 11.39
C VAL A 42 6.01 7.51 10.40
N LEU A 43 6.10 6.26 10.86
CA LEU A 43 6.26 5.09 10.00
C LEU A 43 4.88 4.48 9.77
N CYS A 44 4.40 4.54 8.52
CA CYS A 44 3.08 4.04 8.15
C CYS A 44 3.22 2.87 7.18
N ASP A 45 2.75 1.69 7.58
CA ASP A 45 2.63 0.55 6.68
C ASP A 45 1.44 0.77 5.75
N ARG A 46 1.76 1.04 4.47
CA ARG A 46 0.84 1.44 3.40
C ARG A 46 0.18 2.81 3.61
N PHE A 47 -0.15 3.46 2.49
CA PHE A 47 -0.84 4.76 2.49
C PHE A 47 -1.68 4.95 1.21
N CYS A 48 -1.73 6.14 0.62
CA CYS A 48 -2.52 6.43 -0.58
C CYS A 48 -2.00 5.73 -1.85
N ASP A 49 -0.69 5.51 -1.97
CA ASP A 49 -0.06 4.78 -3.09
C ASP A 49 -0.65 3.36 -3.23
N SER A 50 -0.98 2.71 -2.11
CA SER A 50 -1.67 1.42 -2.12
C SER A 50 -3.06 1.49 -2.73
N THR A 51 -3.79 2.59 -2.53
CA THR A 51 -5.12 2.71 -3.15
C THR A 51 -5.01 2.91 -4.65
N GLU A 52 -4.04 3.70 -5.15
CA GLU A 52 -3.81 3.84 -6.59
C GLU A 52 -3.41 2.48 -7.21
N ALA A 53 -2.55 1.70 -6.55
CA ALA A 53 -2.12 0.41 -7.07
C ALA A 53 -3.21 -0.67 -7.03
N TYR A 54 -3.87 -0.86 -5.88
CA TYR A 54 -4.85 -1.94 -5.69
C TYR A 54 -6.22 -1.60 -6.26
N GLN A 55 -6.79 -0.45 -5.90
CA GLN A 55 -8.11 -0.07 -6.36
C GLN A 55 -8.07 0.57 -7.75
N GLY A 56 -7.05 1.38 -8.05
CA GLY A 56 -6.89 1.93 -9.40
C GLY A 56 -6.57 0.85 -10.43
N ALA A 57 -5.35 0.31 -10.40
CA ALA A 57 -4.93 -0.67 -11.41
C ALA A 57 -5.46 -2.10 -11.17
N GLY A 58 -5.48 -2.55 -9.92
CA GLY A 58 -5.94 -3.90 -9.59
C GLY A 58 -7.43 -4.10 -9.90
N ARG A 59 -8.28 -3.14 -9.49
CA ARG A 59 -9.75 -3.15 -9.71
C ARG A 59 -10.23 -2.37 -10.93
N ALA A 60 -9.33 -1.71 -11.67
CA ALA A 60 -9.64 -0.90 -12.86
C ALA A 60 -10.61 0.27 -12.58
N LEU A 61 -10.48 0.92 -11.42
CA LEU A 61 -11.25 2.14 -11.12
C LEU A 61 -10.60 3.38 -11.74
N ASP A 62 -11.41 4.40 -11.99
CA ASP A 62 -10.96 5.68 -12.54
C ASP A 62 -9.87 6.32 -11.65
N LEU A 63 -8.70 6.55 -12.25
CA LEU A 63 -7.53 7.05 -11.54
C LEU A 63 -7.68 8.52 -11.14
N ASP A 64 -8.40 9.32 -11.92
CA ASP A 64 -8.54 10.75 -11.62
C ASP A 64 -9.48 10.96 -10.43
N PHE A 65 -10.63 10.28 -10.42
CA PHE A 65 -11.50 10.23 -9.25
C PHE A 65 -10.77 9.70 -8.02
N LEU A 66 -10.01 8.61 -8.16
CA LEU A 66 -9.28 8.00 -7.04
C LEU A 66 -8.23 8.95 -6.46
N ARG A 67 -7.49 9.68 -7.29
CA ARG A 67 -6.50 10.68 -6.84
C ARG A 67 -7.16 11.84 -6.11
N MET A 68 -8.30 12.32 -6.61
CA MET A 68 -9.12 13.33 -5.93
C MET A 68 -9.59 12.84 -4.55
N LEU A 69 -10.14 11.62 -4.48
CA LEU A 69 -10.61 11.01 -3.24
C LEU A 69 -9.45 10.79 -2.25
N ASN A 70 -8.30 10.32 -2.73
CA ASN A 70 -7.10 10.17 -1.91
C ASN A 70 -6.66 11.52 -1.33
N ARG A 71 -6.59 12.58 -2.15
CA ARG A 71 -6.22 13.92 -1.68
C ARG A 71 -7.19 14.43 -0.61
N PHE A 72 -8.48 14.20 -0.76
CA PHE A 72 -9.48 14.55 0.24
C PHE A 72 -9.27 13.75 1.55
N ALA A 73 -9.13 12.43 1.43
CA ALA A 73 -8.93 11.54 2.56
C ALA A 73 -7.65 11.90 3.33
N THR A 74 -6.56 12.23 2.65
CA THR A 74 -5.28 12.56 3.29
C THR A 74 -5.16 14.02 3.74
N ALA A 75 -6.21 14.84 3.60
CA ALA A 75 -6.13 16.29 3.82
C ALA A 75 -4.97 16.93 3.03
N GLY A 76 -4.75 16.44 1.82
CA GLY A 76 -3.66 16.86 0.93
C GLY A 76 -2.27 16.40 1.32
N ARG A 77 -2.12 15.56 2.37
CA ARG A 77 -0.81 15.06 2.79
C ARG A 77 -0.32 13.90 1.95
N MET A 78 0.97 13.93 1.67
CA MET A 78 1.73 12.86 1.04
C MET A 78 2.93 12.51 1.94
N PRO A 79 3.36 11.24 1.98
CA PRO A 79 4.57 10.85 2.72
C PRO A 79 5.82 11.51 2.15
N ASP A 80 6.71 12.04 2.98
CA ASP A 80 7.98 12.63 2.53
C ASP A 80 8.90 11.58 1.88
N LEU A 81 8.79 10.32 2.32
CA LEU A 81 9.47 9.16 1.75
C LEU A 81 8.52 7.95 1.71
N THR A 82 8.38 7.32 0.54
CA THR A 82 7.79 5.99 0.37
C THR A 82 8.90 5.00 0.05
N ILE A 83 8.99 3.93 0.84
CA ILE A 83 9.87 2.77 0.58
C ILE A 83 9.03 1.74 -0.18
N LEU A 84 9.34 1.54 -1.46
CA LEU A 84 8.71 0.53 -2.29
C LEU A 84 9.60 -0.73 -2.34
N LEU A 85 9.13 -1.79 -1.69
CA LEU A 85 9.75 -3.11 -1.73
C LEU A 85 9.25 -3.86 -2.97
N ASP A 86 10.04 -3.86 -4.04
CA ASP A 86 9.70 -4.53 -5.29
C ASP A 86 10.16 -5.99 -5.31
N LEU A 87 9.29 -6.89 -5.74
CA LEU A 87 9.61 -8.28 -6.02
C LEU A 87 8.62 -8.88 -7.01
N PRO A 88 9.00 -9.95 -7.73
CA PRO A 88 8.07 -10.74 -8.52
C PRO A 88 6.84 -11.19 -7.69
N PRO A 89 5.61 -10.99 -8.19
CA PRO A 89 4.39 -11.38 -7.48
C PRO A 89 4.35 -12.86 -7.08
N GLU A 90 4.93 -13.74 -7.89
CA GLU A 90 5.03 -15.17 -7.64
C GLU A 90 5.79 -15.47 -6.33
N ILE A 91 6.90 -14.75 -6.10
CA ILE A 91 7.68 -14.86 -4.86
C ILE A 91 6.88 -14.29 -3.68
N GLY A 92 6.20 -13.16 -3.88
CA GLY A 92 5.37 -12.53 -2.86
C GLY A 92 4.22 -13.43 -2.38
N LEU A 93 3.51 -14.06 -3.32
CA LEU A 93 2.44 -14.99 -3.04
C LEU A 93 2.93 -16.25 -2.32
N ALA A 94 4.05 -16.83 -2.74
CA ALA A 94 4.66 -17.96 -2.04
C ALA A 94 5.01 -17.62 -0.57
N ARG A 95 5.54 -16.42 -0.31
CA ARG A 95 5.81 -15.91 1.05
C ARG A 95 4.53 -15.67 1.86
N ALA A 96 3.44 -15.24 1.22
CA ALA A 96 2.14 -15.06 1.89
C ALA A 96 1.51 -16.41 2.26
N GLN A 97 1.61 -17.40 1.37
CA GLN A 97 1.16 -18.78 1.60
C GLN A 97 1.91 -19.43 2.77
N SER A 98 3.24 -19.29 2.85
CA SER A 98 4.02 -19.87 3.95
C SER A 98 3.69 -19.26 5.32
N ARG A 99 3.16 -18.03 5.35
CA ARG A 99 2.65 -17.36 6.56
C ARG A 99 1.19 -17.69 6.88
N GLY A 100 0.53 -18.54 6.10
CA GLY A 100 -0.87 -18.89 6.28
C GLY A 100 -1.87 -17.79 5.86
N LEU A 101 -1.41 -16.76 5.13
CA LEU A 101 -2.25 -15.63 4.75
C LEU A 101 -3.05 -15.83 3.44
N ALA A 102 -2.62 -16.81 2.62
CA ALA A 102 -3.16 -17.04 1.28
C ALA A 102 -3.96 -18.35 1.11
N GLN A 103 -4.35 -19.02 2.20
CA GLN A 103 -5.22 -20.20 2.15
C GLN A 103 -6.70 -19.77 2.32
N GLY A 104 -7.53 -20.07 1.32
CA GLY A 104 -8.97 -19.78 1.26
C GLY A 104 -9.85 -20.58 2.23
N GLY A 105 -9.41 -20.75 3.48
CA GLY A 105 -10.05 -21.58 4.51
C GLY A 105 -10.41 -20.85 5.81
N GLY A 106 -10.44 -19.51 5.81
CA GLY A 106 -10.96 -18.71 6.93
C GLY A 106 -10.09 -17.50 7.29
N SER A 107 -10.70 -16.30 7.24
CA SER A 107 -10.10 -14.99 7.64
C SER A 107 -8.90 -14.45 6.86
N GLY A 108 -8.55 -15.03 5.70
CA GLY A 108 -7.50 -14.52 4.82
C GLY A 108 -7.78 -13.10 4.30
N ASP A 109 -6.74 -12.31 4.02
CA ASP A 109 -6.89 -10.99 3.39
C ASP A 109 -7.40 -11.20 1.95
N ARG A 110 -8.63 -10.74 1.67
CA ARG A 110 -9.28 -10.83 0.34
C ARG A 110 -8.38 -10.34 -0.79
N LEU A 111 -7.53 -9.33 -0.55
CA LEU A 111 -6.62 -8.81 -1.56
C LEU A 111 -5.44 -9.74 -1.83
N GLU A 112 -5.04 -10.56 -0.86
CA GLU A 112 -3.97 -11.56 -1.00
C GLU A 112 -4.48 -12.85 -1.63
N ALA A 113 -5.80 -13.08 -1.60
CA ALA A 113 -6.46 -14.20 -2.28
C ALA A 113 -6.73 -13.94 -3.78
N GLU A 114 -6.35 -12.77 -4.30
CA GLU A 114 -6.53 -12.41 -5.71
C GLU A 114 -5.62 -13.21 -6.64
N ARG A 115 -6.01 -13.27 -7.92
CA ARG A 115 -5.24 -13.99 -8.95
C ARG A 115 -3.90 -13.32 -9.25
N LEU A 116 -2.93 -14.10 -9.73
CA LEU A 116 -1.59 -13.60 -10.10
C LEU A 116 -1.61 -12.36 -11.00
N ASP A 117 -2.52 -12.29 -11.98
CA ASP A 117 -2.62 -11.14 -12.89
C ASP A 117 -3.06 -9.85 -12.18
N PHE A 118 -3.84 -9.94 -11.11
CA PHE A 118 -4.15 -8.80 -10.25
C PHE A 118 -2.86 -8.28 -9.60
N HIS A 119 -2.07 -9.16 -8.99
CA HIS A 119 -0.82 -8.76 -8.34
C HIS A 119 0.23 -8.22 -9.32
N ARG A 120 0.25 -8.70 -10.56
CA ARG A 120 1.07 -8.13 -11.64
C ARG A 120 0.65 -6.69 -11.97
N ARG A 121 -0.64 -6.42 -12.12
CA ARG A 121 -1.15 -5.04 -12.33
C ARG A 121 -0.82 -4.12 -11.16
N VAL A 122 -0.96 -4.63 -9.93
CA VAL A 122 -0.62 -3.89 -8.71
C VAL A 122 0.87 -3.52 -8.68
N ARG A 123 1.76 -4.47 -8.99
CA ARG A 123 3.21 -4.22 -9.07
C ARG A 123 3.53 -3.15 -10.11
N GLU A 124 3.00 -3.27 -11.32
CA GLU A 124 3.26 -2.30 -12.38
C GLU A 124 2.77 -0.89 -12.02
N ALA A 125 1.63 -0.78 -11.34
CA ALA A 125 1.15 0.50 -10.84
C ALA A 125 2.08 1.12 -9.80
N TYR A 126 2.60 0.33 -8.86
CA TYR A 126 3.61 0.81 -7.92
C TYR A 126 4.89 1.30 -8.61
N LEU A 127 5.38 0.55 -9.59
CA LEU A 127 6.55 0.96 -10.38
C LEU A 127 6.27 2.23 -11.20
N ALA A 128 5.04 2.40 -11.71
CA ALA A 128 4.63 3.62 -12.40
C ALA A 128 4.57 4.83 -11.46
N ILE A 129 4.07 4.68 -10.23
CA ILE A 129 4.11 5.72 -9.19
C ILE A 129 5.56 6.11 -8.91
N ALA A 130 6.45 5.13 -8.73
CA ALA A 130 7.86 5.38 -8.45
C ALA A 130 8.59 6.11 -9.59
N ARG A 131 8.26 5.80 -10.84
CA ARG A 131 8.78 6.54 -12.02
C ARG A 131 8.27 7.98 -12.08
N ARG A 132 7.01 8.21 -11.66
CA ARG A 132 6.38 9.54 -11.67
C ARG A 132 6.85 10.43 -10.52
N GLU A 133 7.18 9.84 -9.36
CA GLU A 133 7.54 10.55 -8.13
C GLU A 133 8.91 10.08 -7.57
N PRO A 134 10.00 10.15 -8.36
CA PRO A 134 11.29 9.55 -8.00
C PRO A 134 11.99 10.24 -6.82
N GLU A 135 11.60 11.46 -6.48
CA GLU A 135 12.13 12.19 -5.32
C GLU A 135 11.63 11.59 -4.00
N ARG A 136 10.35 11.18 -3.99
CA ARG A 136 9.61 10.73 -2.82
C ARG A 136 9.58 9.21 -2.70
N VAL A 137 9.59 8.49 -3.82
CA VAL A 137 9.43 7.02 -3.84
C VAL A 137 10.75 6.36 -4.20
N ARG A 138 11.27 5.54 -3.28
CA ARG A 138 12.52 4.80 -3.45
C ARG A 138 12.24 3.31 -3.57
N ILE A 139 12.66 2.71 -4.68
CA ILE A 139 12.51 1.28 -4.95
C ILE A 139 13.68 0.53 -4.31
N PHE A 140 13.37 -0.58 -3.65
CA PHE A 140 14.34 -1.54 -3.14
C PHE A 140 13.98 -2.94 -3.63
N ASP A 141 14.99 -3.67 -4.11
CA ASP A 141 14.83 -5.06 -4.53
C ASP A 141 14.64 -5.97 -3.31
N ALA A 142 13.41 -6.46 -3.13
CA ALA A 142 13.01 -7.33 -2.03
C ALA A 142 13.26 -8.83 -2.31
N THR A 143 13.99 -9.14 -3.39
CA THR A 143 14.58 -10.46 -3.63
C THR A 143 15.94 -10.63 -2.93
N LEU A 144 16.59 -9.54 -2.53
CA LEU A 144 17.86 -9.55 -1.81
C LEU A 144 17.73 -10.12 -0.39
N GLU A 145 18.89 -10.48 0.18
CA GLU A 145 19.01 -10.93 1.57
C GLU A 145 18.55 -9.84 2.55
N LEU A 146 17.87 -10.29 3.61
CA LEU A 146 17.14 -9.41 4.55
C LEU A 146 18.05 -8.37 5.22
N THR A 147 19.24 -8.77 5.68
CA THR A 147 20.20 -7.90 6.36
C THR A 147 20.73 -6.82 5.43
N GLY A 148 21.08 -7.19 4.19
CA GLY A 148 21.51 -6.25 3.15
C GLY A 148 20.41 -5.24 2.80
N LEU A 149 19.20 -5.74 2.56
CA LEU A 149 18.02 -4.91 2.27
C LEU A 149 17.70 -3.94 3.42
N HIS A 150 17.68 -4.45 4.66
CA HIS A 150 17.45 -3.65 5.85
C HIS A 150 18.47 -2.50 5.97
N ARG A 151 19.76 -2.79 5.76
CA ARG A 151 20.83 -1.78 5.82
C ARG A 151 20.64 -0.70 4.75
N ALA A 152 20.26 -1.08 3.54
CA ALA A 152 20.01 -0.14 2.45
C ALA A 152 18.83 0.79 2.77
N ILE A 153 17.73 0.24 3.30
CA ILE A 153 16.55 1.00 3.71
C ILE A 153 16.89 1.95 4.86
N ALA A 154 17.57 1.46 5.91
CA ALA A 154 17.96 2.27 7.06
C ALA A 154 18.82 3.48 6.64
N LYS A 155 19.74 3.28 5.69
CA LYS A 155 20.55 4.38 5.12
C LYS A 155 19.68 5.40 4.39
N ALA A 156 18.71 4.97 3.60
CA ALA A 156 17.81 5.88 2.90
C ALA A 156 16.92 6.68 3.85
N VAL A 157 16.37 6.04 4.89
CA VAL A 157 15.59 6.71 5.94
C VAL A 157 16.45 7.73 6.68
N ALA A 158 17.66 7.36 7.09
CA ALA A 158 18.57 8.27 7.79
C ALA A 158 18.95 9.50 6.94
N ASN A 159 19.01 9.38 5.62
CA ASN A 159 19.25 10.51 4.73
C ASN A 159 18.02 11.43 4.57
N ALA A 160 16.81 10.87 4.64
CA ALA A 160 15.56 11.63 4.52
C ALA A 160 15.17 12.39 5.80
N LEU A 161 15.76 12.04 6.93
CA LEU A 161 15.53 12.69 8.24
C LEU A 161 16.52 13.83 8.55
N ARG A 162 17.46 14.12 7.64
CA ARG A 162 18.44 15.21 7.75
C ARG A 162 17.90 16.48 7.12
#